data_AF-A0A183PUB8-F1
#
_entry.id   AF-A0A183PUB8-F1
#
_cell.length_a   1.000
_cell.length_b   1.000
_cell.length_c   1.000
_cell.angle_alpha   90.00
_cell.angle_beta   90.00
_cell.angle_gamma   90.00
#
_symmetry.space_group_name_H-M   'P 1'
#
loop_
_entity.id
_entity.type
_entity.pdbx_description
1 polymer ?
#
loop_
_entity_poly.entity_id
_entity_poly.type
_entity_poly.pdbx_seq_one_letter_code
_entity_poly.pdbx_strand_id
1 'polypeptide(L)'
;MYIYLDEMLNRAQCIDCFHGEVKSQLSGALITIHGADTLPNINDKSINLKPGTLTELRLSIIENIQKMPPYGRCSINHPIQLNLYDMLYNYSEYACRELTIQNDIIHY
;
A
#
# COMPACT_ATOMS: atom_id res chain seq x y z
N MET A 1 -0.79 16.23 -14.40
CA MET A 1 -1.70 16.40 -13.25
C MET A 1 -2.09 15.00 -12.82
N TYR A 2 -1.47 14.50 -11.75
CA TYR A 2 -1.76 13.21 -11.16
C TYR A 2 -2.92 13.40 -10.17
N ILE A 3 -3.94 12.56 -10.25
CA ILE A 3 -5.07 12.59 -9.29
C ILE A 3 -4.93 11.35 -8.44
N TYR A 4 -4.29 11.52 -7.28
CA TYR A 4 -4.34 10.54 -6.21
C TYR A 4 -5.65 10.78 -5.46
N LEU A 5 -6.57 9.81 -5.51
CA LEU A 5 -7.92 9.92 -4.92
C LEU A 5 -7.94 9.83 -3.39
N ASP A 6 -6.78 9.91 -2.73
CA ASP A 6 -6.65 10.00 -1.28
C ASP A 6 -5.27 10.55 -0.86
N GLU A 7 -4.84 11.69 -1.43
CA GLU A 7 -3.66 12.39 -0.92
C GLU A 7 -4.05 13.62 -0.11
N MET A 8 -3.59 13.66 1.14
CA MET A 8 -3.36 14.90 1.88
C MET A 8 -2.24 15.69 1.19
N LEU A 9 -2.58 16.35 0.07
CA LEU A 9 -1.70 17.14 -0.81
C LEU A 9 -0.82 18.19 -0.11
N ASN A 10 -1.11 18.52 1.16
CA ASN A 10 -0.38 19.52 1.92
C ASN A 10 0.77 19.00 2.79
N ARG A 11 1.11 17.70 2.76
CA ARG A 11 2.13 17.11 3.66
C ARG A 11 3.35 16.48 2.98
N ALA A 12 3.38 16.33 1.66
CA ALA A 12 4.50 15.70 0.96
C ALA A 12 5.30 16.73 0.14
N GLN A 13 6.46 17.17 0.65
CA GLN A 13 7.51 17.71 -0.21
C GLN A 13 8.20 16.53 -0.90
N CYS A 14 7.69 16.12 -2.06
CA CYS A 14 8.33 15.08 -2.87
C CYS A 14 9.61 15.62 -3.54
N ILE A 15 10.69 15.71 -2.77
CA ILE A 15 12.04 15.82 -3.32
C ILE A 15 12.44 14.40 -3.75
N ASP A 16 12.05 14.07 -4.97
CA ASP A 16 12.80 13.16 -5.84
C ASP A 16 12.96 11.67 -5.44
N CYS A 17 12.12 11.14 -4.54
CA CYS A 17 12.13 9.71 -4.20
C CYS A 17 11.69 8.78 -5.35
N PHE A 18 11.14 9.32 -6.44
CA PHE A 18 10.57 8.52 -7.54
C PHE A 18 11.56 8.18 -8.66
N HIS A 19 12.81 8.68 -8.65
CA HIS A 19 13.76 8.43 -9.74
C HIS A 19 14.14 6.95 -9.92
N GLY A 20 14.04 6.13 -8.86
CA GLY A 20 14.39 4.71 -8.89
C GLY A 20 13.25 3.75 -9.27
N GLU A 21 12.00 4.21 -9.28
CA GLU A 21 10.84 3.33 -9.47
C GLU A 21 10.36 3.33 -10.92
N VAL A 22 10.50 2.20 -11.62
CA VAL A 22 10.10 2.03 -13.03
C VAL A 22 8.66 2.47 -13.32
N LYS A 23 7.76 2.40 -12.32
CA LYS A 23 6.36 2.83 -12.45
C LYS A 23 6.16 4.36 -12.43
N SER A 24 7.10 5.13 -11.88
CA SER A 24 7.05 6.61 -11.93
C SER A 24 7.42 7.16 -13.32
N GLN A 25 8.12 6.36 -14.12
CA GLN A 25 8.56 6.72 -15.48
C GLN A 25 7.48 6.47 -16.55
N LEU A 26 6.35 5.87 -16.17
CA LEU A 26 5.24 5.61 -17.07
C LEU A 26 4.28 6.81 -17.10
N SER A 27 3.93 7.25 -18.31
CA SER A 27 2.89 8.27 -18.49
C SER A 27 1.51 7.67 -18.19
N GLY A 28 0.77 8.27 -17.25
CA GLY A 28 -0.54 7.76 -16.83
C GLY A 28 -0.88 8.08 -15.37
N ALA A 29 -1.88 7.37 -14.85
CA ALA A 29 -2.26 7.41 -13.45
C ALA A 29 -2.17 5.99 -12.86
N LEU A 30 -1.70 5.87 -11.61
CA LEU A 30 -1.68 4.60 -10.89
C LEU A 30 -2.89 4.52 -9.97
N ILE A 31 -3.62 3.41 -10.03
CA ILE A 31 -4.71 3.11 -9.09
C ILE A 31 -4.34 1.88 -8.29
N THR A 32 -4.57 1.92 -6.98
CA THR A 32 -4.45 0.77 -6.09
C THR A 32 -5.76 0.59 -5.31
N ILE A 33 -6.19 -0.66 -5.15
CA ILE A 33 -7.44 -1.01 -4.48
C ILE A 33 -7.08 -1.84 -3.26
N HIS A 34 -7.47 -1.34 -2.09
CA HIS A 34 -7.08 -1.90 -0.81
C HIS A 34 -8.22 -1.72 0.21
N GLY A 35 -8.12 -2.39 1.36
CA GLY A 35 -9.09 -2.25 2.45
C GLY A 35 -8.99 -0.88 3.11
N ALA A 36 -10.10 -0.40 3.67
CA ALA A 36 -10.14 0.88 4.38
C ALA A 36 -9.09 0.93 5.50
N ASP A 37 -8.41 2.07 5.58
CA ASP A 37 -7.36 2.39 6.56
C ASP A 37 -6.14 1.45 6.53
N THR A 38 -5.97 0.60 5.52
CA THR A 38 -4.76 -0.25 5.37
C THR A 38 -3.69 0.47 4.55
N LEU A 39 -2.40 0.20 4.81
CA LEU A 39 -1.32 0.75 3.99
C LEU A 39 -1.44 0.22 2.54
N PRO A 40 -1.58 1.09 1.52
CA PRO A 40 -1.67 0.66 0.14
C PRO A 40 -0.31 0.20 -0.40
N ASN A 41 -0.25 -0.99 -1.00
CA ASN A 41 0.93 -1.43 -1.75
C ASN A 41 0.87 -0.88 -3.19
N ILE A 42 1.35 0.34 -3.38
CA ILE A 42 1.36 1.02 -4.68
C ILE A 42 2.34 0.35 -5.65
N ASN A 43 3.45 -0.20 -5.15
CA ASN A 43 4.49 -0.73 -6.01
C ASN A 43 4.14 -2.09 -6.62
N ASP A 44 3.58 -3.02 -5.84
CA ASP A 44 3.24 -4.36 -6.32
C ASP A 44 1.78 -4.47 -6.79
N LYS A 45 0.83 -3.76 -6.15
CA LYS A 45 -0.61 -3.95 -6.35
C LYS A 45 -1.34 -2.81 -7.09
N SER A 46 -0.59 -1.91 -7.73
CA SER A 46 -1.18 -0.87 -8.59
C SER A 46 -1.44 -1.33 -10.03
N ILE A 47 -2.49 -0.76 -10.62
CA ILE A 47 -2.83 -0.84 -12.03
C ILE A 47 -2.47 0.51 -12.67
N ASN A 48 -1.75 0.47 -13.80
CA ASN A 48 -1.46 1.67 -14.55
C ASN A 48 -2.58 1.97 -15.56
N LEU A 49 -3.11 3.18 -15.49
CA LEU A 49 -4.09 3.71 -16.41
C LEU A 49 -3.42 4.51 -17.51
N LYS A 50 -3.63 4.06 -18.75
CA LYS A 50 -3.14 4.76 -19.93
C LYS A 50 -3.92 6.08 -20.11
N PRO A 51 -3.23 7.21 -20.35
CA PRO A 51 -3.90 8.47 -20.64
C PRO A 51 -4.61 8.42 -22.00
N GLY A 52 -5.74 9.11 -22.11
CA GLY A 52 -6.51 9.23 -23.35
C GLY A 52 -7.38 8.01 -23.70
N THR A 53 -7.51 7.04 -22.79
CA THR A 53 -8.39 5.88 -22.96
C THR A 53 -9.35 5.74 -21.79
N LEU A 54 -10.59 5.30 -22.05
CA LEU A 54 -11.53 4.91 -21.00
C LEU A 54 -11.15 3.52 -20.46
N THR A 55 -10.95 3.41 -19.15
CA THR A 55 -10.69 2.13 -18.49
C THR A 55 -11.87 1.76 -17.59
N GLU A 56 -12.52 0.64 -17.88
CA GLU A 56 -13.56 0.06 -17.03
C GLU A 56 -12.92 -0.91 -16.02
N LEU A 57 -13.13 -0.68 -14.72
CA LEU A 57 -12.67 -1.57 -13.66
C LEU A 57 -13.85 -2.35 -13.08
N ARG A 58 -13.80 -3.68 -13.18
CA ARG A 58 -14.78 -4.58 -12.55
C ARG A 58 -14.13 -5.29 -11.37
N LEU A 59 -14.76 -5.19 -10.20
CA LEU A 59 -14.21 -5.69 -8.96
C LEU A 59 -14.98 -6.93 -8.50
N SER A 60 -14.24 -7.91 -8.00
CA SER A 60 -14.78 -9.07 -7.30
C SER A 60 -14.05 -9.18 -5.96
N ILE A 61 -14.82 -9.31 -4.88
CA ILE A 61 -14.27 -9.40 -3.51
C ILE A 61 -14.12 -10.88 -3.18
N ILE A 62 -12.90 -11.29 -2.83
CA ILE A 62 -12.58 -12.65 -2.38
C ILE A 62 -12.07 -12.56 -0.95
N GLU A 63 -12.81 -13.16 -0.02
CA GLU A 63 -12.40 -13.25 1.38
C GLU A 63 -11.56 -14.50 1.62
N ASN A 64 -10.37 -14.31 2.18
CA ASN A 64 -9.46 -15.40 2.51
C ASN A 64 -9.34 -15.52 4.03
N ILE A 65 -9.80 -16.64 4.58
CA ILE A 65 -9.71 -16.94 6.01
C ILE A 65 -8.57 -17.93 6.23
N GLN A 66 -7.55 -17.52 6.98
CA GLN A 66 -6.43 -18.38 7.34
C GLN A 66 -6.67 -19.08 8.68
N LYS A 67 -6.14 -20.29 8.84
CA LYS A 67 -6.25 -21.08 10.08
C LYS A 67 -5.18 -20.69 11.10
N MET A 68 -5.51 -20.85 12.37
CA MET A 68 -4.56 -20.76 13.48
C MET A 68 -3.68 -22.03 13.57
N PRO A 69 -2.51 -21.97 14.26
CA PRO A 69 -1.72 -23.15 14.58
C PRO A 69 -2.55 -24.26 15.25
N PRO A 70 -2.33 -25.55 14.94
CA PRO A 70 -1.25 -26.11 14.10
C PRO A 70 -1.56 -26.10 12.59
N TYR A 71 -2.76 -25.73 12.16
CA TYR A 71 -3.19 -25.85 10.75
C TYR A 71 -2.85 -24.65 9.88
N GLY A 72 -2.41 -23.55 10.48
CA GLY A 72 -1.85 -22.39 9.80
C GLY A 72 -0.89 -21.63 10.71
N ARG A 73 -0.51 -20.43 10.31
CA ARG A 73 0.49 -19.61 11.01
C ARG A 73 -0.03 -18.26 11.47
N CYS A 74 -1.34 -18.03 11.37
CA CYS A 74 -1.94 -16.80 11.87
C CYS A 74 -1.86 -16.76 13.40
N SER A 75 -1.27 -15.69 13.92
CA SER A 75 -1.31 -15.36 15.35
C SER A 75 -2.58 -14.57 15.65
N ILE A 76 -3.20 -14.81 16.81
CA ILE A 76 -4.26 -13.92 17.34
C ILE A 76 -3.66 -12.69 18.04
N ASN A 77 -2.40 -12.81 18.46
CA ASN A 77 -1.64 -11.74 19.07
C ASN A 77 -0.92 -10.97 17.97
N HIS A 78 -1.66 -10.10 17.29
CA HIS A 78 -1.11 -9.11 16.37
C HIS A 78 -1.60 -7.72 16.76
N PRO A 79 -0.83 -6.66 16.50
CA PRO A 79 -1.32 -5.30 16.69
C PRO A 79 -2.54 -5.07 15.79
N ILE A 80 -3.51 -4.30 16.29
CA ILE A 80 -4.71 -3.92 15.51
C ILE A 80 -4.35 -2.79 14.54
N GLN A 81 -3.47 -1.89 14.97
CA GLN A 81 -3.00 -0.76 14.20
C GLN A 81 -1.47 -0.65 14.28
N LEU A 82 -0.88 -0.14 13.21
CA LEU A 82 0.55 0.07 13.05
C LEU A 82 0.79 1.56 12.80
N ASN A 83 1.77 2.14 13.49
CA ASN A 83 2.21 3.51 13.23
C ASN A 83 3.34 3.49 12.19
N LEU A 84 3.08 4.08 11.03
CA LEU A 84 3.99 4.14 9.88
C LEU A 84 3.85 5.52 9.25
N TYR A 85 4.98 6.16 8.93
CA TYR A 85 5.00 7.46 8.27
C TYR A 85 4.15 8.53 8.99
N ASP A 86 4.22 8.56 10.32
CA ASP A 86 3.44 9.44 11.19
C ASP A 86 1.91 9.30 11.05
N MET A 87 1.45 8.14 10.57
CA MET A 87 0.04 7.79 10.42
C MET A 87 -0.28 6.42 11.03
N LEU A 88 -1.52 6.27 11.49
CA LEU A 88 -2.04 4.99 12.00
C LEU A 88 -2.75 4.24 10.89
N TYR A 89 -2.25 3.05 10.57
CA TYR A 89 -2.85 2.14 9.62
C TYR A 89 -3.42 0.92 10.33
N ASN A 90 -4.54 0.40 9.84
CA ASN A 90 -5.03 -0.92 10.21
C ASN A 90 -4.02 -2.00 9.80
N TYR A 91 -3.93 -3.04 10.62
CA TYR A 91 -3.01 -4.14 10.38
C TYR A 91 -3.23 -4.79 9.02
N SER A 92 -2.15 -4.90 8.27
CA SER A 92 -2.04 -5.73 7.07
C SER A 92 -0.65 -6.37 7.05
N GLU A 93 -0.50 -7.51 6.36
CA GLU A 93 0.81 -8.16 6.21
C GLU A 93 1.83 -7.21 5.58
N TYR A 94 1.40 -6.43 4.59
CA TYR A 94 2.24 -5.44 3.93
C TYR A 94 2.69 -4.34 4.89
N ALA A 95 1.79 -3.74 5.66
CA ALA A 95 2.14 -2.71 6.64
C ALA A 95 3.12 -3.25 7.70
N CYS A 96 2.90 -4.48 8.19
CA CYS A 96 3.80 -5.13 9.16
C CYS A 96 5.21 -5.30 8.58
N ARG A 97 5.30 -5.70 7.31
CA ARG A 97 6.57 -5.86 6.61
C ARG A 97 7.33 -4.54 6.46
N GLU A 98 6.66 -3.49 5.96
CA GLU A 98 7.28 -2.17 5.79
C GLU A 98 7.74 -1.59 7.14
N LEU A 99 6.95 -1.75 8.21
CA LEU A 99 7.35 -1.32 9.55
C LEU A 99 8.59 -2.06 10.04
N THR A 100 8.66 -3.37 9.80
CA THR A 100 9.82 -4.18 10.19
C THR A 100 11.07 -3.71 9.47
N ILE A 101 10.98 -3.50 8.15
CA ILE A 101 12.08 -2.97 7.34
C ILE A 101 12.51 -1.59 7.85
N GLN A 102 11.57 -0.69 8.11
CA GLN A 102 11.86 0.65 8.62
C GLN A 102 12.57 0.61 9.98
N ASN A 103 12.12 -0.25 10.90
CA ASN A 103 12.76 -0.44 12.19
C ASN A 103 14.17 -1.00 12.05
N ASP A 104 14.38 -1.97 11.16
CA ASP A 104 15.70 -2.55 10.90
C ASP A 104 16.68 -1.50 10.35
N ILE A 105 16.22 -0.60 9.47
CA ILE A 105 17.04 0.50 8.94
C ILE A 105 17.41 1.52 10.03
N ILE A 106 16.48 1.86 10.93
CA ILE A 106 16.73 2.84 12.00
C ILE A 106 17.70 2.31 13.07
N HIS A 107 17.70 1.00 13.29
CA HIS A 107 18.53 0.35 14.32
C HIS A 107 19.93 -0.08 13.83
N TYR A 108 20.26 0.17 12.57
CA TYR A 108 21.61 0.07 12.00
C TYR A 108 22.32 1.42 12.01
#